data_AF-A0A6A4LJG6-F1
#
_entry.id   AF-A0A6A4LJG6-F1
#
_cell.length_a   1.000
_cell.length_b   1.000
_cell.length_c   1.000
_cell.angle_alpha   90.00
_cell.angle_beta   90.00
_cell.angle_gamma   90.00
#
_symmetry.space_group_name_H-M   'P 1'
#
loop_
_entity.id
_entity.type
_entity.pdbx_description
1 polymer ?
#
loop_
_entity_poly.entity_id
_entity_poly.type
_entity_poly.pdbx_seq_one_letter_code
_entity_poly.pdbx_strand_id
1 'polypeptide(L)'
;MDESMVGIPVLAQKLVQIQGTIISKCLPDIVRKINDKLNSNVSELSKMPQNVSSVAEAMTVFFADELQKSAENKSTENFLVYEMRVLEEAKRIELPNFLPHPAFLVILQKKVEQISNTPIDFMEEVWNYIETVVTTVFTKHCENYPQLQSATRRAIHSLVEKMKAKSFDRVMEFVEMEKLTDYTCSPEYMSDWIGHLRGLPNVREQEQAFDMKMRITAYWKVVLKRLVDNLALHLQLHVRNLVDRHMEPEIVNELMGSQGGGPGAIQRMLEESPSTAKKRERLNKSIKLLKDSKEVVAQIMDRIALIIKAQPLFLSLVSRRSLEAEAQSSDSDQEMT
;
A
#
# COMPACT_ATOMS: atom_id res chain seq x y z
N MET A 1 -59.05 -17.01 59.58
CA MET A 1 -58.23 -16.78 58.37
C MET A 1 -57.37 -15.57 58.68
N ASP A 2 -56.07 -15.67 58.47
CA ASP A 2 -55.11 -14.65 58.91
C ASP A 2 -55.34 -13.33 58.14
N GLU A 3 -55.85 -12.30 58.84
CA GLU A 3 -56.17 -10.97 58.28
C GLU A 3 -54.93 -10.24 57.75
N SER A 4 -53.73 -10.73 58.07
CA SER A 4 -52.46 -10.23 57.54
C SER A 4 -52.18 -10.68 56.09
N MET A 5 -52.98 -11.61 55.54
CA MET A 5 -52.75 -12.18 54.20
C MET A 5 -53.45 -11.45 53.05
N VAL A 6 -54.39 -10.53 53.31
CA VAL A 6 -55.24 -9.95 52.26
C VAL A 6 -55.22 -8.42 52.31
N GLY A 7 -54.32 -7.82 51.52
CA GLY A 7 -54.23 -6.39 51.33
C GLY A 7 -53.42 -6.01 50.09
N ILE A 8 -53.72 -4.85 49.50
CA ILE A 8 -53.02 -4.31 48.31
C ILE A 8 -51.49 -4.34 48.47
N PRO A 9 -50.89 -3.99 49.63
CA PRO A 9 -49.44 -4.04 49.82
C PRO A 9 -48.87 -5.46 49.73
N VAL A 10 -49.58 -6.46 50.27
CA VAL A 10 -49.16 -7.87 50.25
C VAL A 10 -49.19 -8.43 48.83
N LEU A 11 -50.20 -8.04 48.04
CA LEU A 11 -50.29 -8.39 46.62
C LEU A 11 -49.13 -7.76 45.82
N ALA A 12 -48.84 -6.48 46.03
CA ALA A 12 -47.72 -5.80 45.39
C ALA A 12 -46.38 -6.48 45.71
N GLN A 13 -46.15 -6.84 46.98
CA GLN A 13 -44.96 -7.55 47.41
C GLN A 13 -44.82 -8.94 46.75
N LYS A 14 -45.92 -9.71 46.69
CA LYS A 14 -45.95 -11.02 46.01
C LYS A 14 -45.71 -10.90 44.52
N LEU A 15 -46.28 -9.89 43.85
CA LEU A 15 -46.03 -9.63 42.43
C LEU A 15 -44.56 -9.30 42.18
N VAL A 16 -43.95 -8.46 43.02
CA VAL A 16 -42.51 -8.14 42.92
C VAL A 16 -41.65 -9.39 43.12
N GLN A 17 -41.98 -10.25 44.10
CA GLN A 17 -41.26 -11.52 44.30
C GLN A 17 -41.41 -12.48 43.11
N ILE A 18 -42.62 -12.61 42.55
CA ILE A 18 -42.87 -13.45 41.38
C ILE A 18 -42.09 -12.92 40.17
N GLN A 19 -42.14 -11.61 39.91
CA GLN A 19 -41.40 -10.97 38.83
C GLN A 19 -39.88 -11.12 39.02
N GLY A 20 -39.37 -10.89 40.23
CA GLY A 20 -37.96 -11.09 40.56
C GLY A 20 -37.50 -12.54 40.36
N THR A 21 -38.36 -13.51 40.67
CA THR A 21 -38.08 -14.94 40.46
C THR A 21 -38.06 -15.30 38.97
N ILE A 22 -38.98 -14.76 38.16
CA ILE A 22 -38.99 -14.96 36.71
C ILE A 22 -37.74 -14.35 36.07
N ILE A 23 -37.38 -13.13 36.47
CA ILE A 23 -36.18 -12.43 35.99
C ILE A 23 -34.90 -13.20 36.39
N SER A 24 -34.82 -13.65 37.64
CA SER A 24 -33.71 -14.48 38.13
C SER A 24 -33.52 -15.75 37.30
N LYS A 25 -34.61 -16.36 36.82
CA LYS A 25 -34.56 -17.58 36.01
C LYS A 25 -34.14 -17.35 34.56
N CYS A 26 -34.45 -16.19 33.97
CA CYS A 26 -34.07 -15.89 32.59
C CYS A 26 -32.69 -15.21 32.45
N LEU A 27 -32.17 -14.62 33.53
CA LEU A 27 -30.85 -13.97 33.56
C LEU A 27 -29.68 -14.89 33.11
N PRO A 28 -29.57 -16.15 33.58
CA PRO A 28 -28.48 -17.05 33.16
C PRO A 28 -28.46 -17.30 31.65
N ASP A 29 -29.62 -17.46 31.03
CA ASP A 29 -29.73 -17.67 29.59
C ASP A 29 -29.36 -16.42 28.78
N ILE A 30 -29.73 -15.23 29.29
CA ILE A 30 -29.34 -13.96 28.69
C ILE A 30 -27.82 -13.79 28.78
N VAL A 31 -27.22 -14.02 29.96
CA VAL A 31 -25.77 -13.94 30.17
C VAL A 31 -25.04 -14.93 29.25
N ARG A 32 -25.53 -16.17 29.16
CA ARG A 32 -24.96 -17.17 28.26
C ARG A 32 -25.04 -16.71 26.80
N LYS A 33 -26.19 -16.25 26.32
CA LYS A 33 -26.33 -15.73 24.93
C LYS A 33 -25.43 -14.53 24.65
N ILE A 34 -25.25 -13.64 25.62
CA ILE A 34 -24.32 -12.51 25.50
C ILE A 34 -22.88 -13.02 25.40
N ASN A 35 -22.48 -13.96 26.27
CA ASN A 35 -21.14 -14.54 26.23
C ASN A 35 -20.90 -15.33 24.94
N ASP A 36 -21.87 -16.13 24.48
CA ASP A 36 -21.79 -16.86 23.22
C ASP A 36 -21.57 -15.89 22.05
N LYS A 37 -22.33 -14.78 22.02
CA LYS A 37 -22.21 -13.77 20.97
C LYS A 37 -20.94 -12.94 21.08
N LEU A 38 -20.49 -12.62 22.29
CA LEU A 38 -19.23 -11.94 22.55
C LEU A 38 -18.04 -12.79 22.08
N ASN A 39 -18.02 -14.07 22.47
CA ASN A 39 -16.98 -15.01 22.05
C ASN A 39 -16.96 -15.22 20.54
N SER A 40 -18.13 -15.30 19.90
CA SER A 40 -18.25 -15.34 18.44
C SER A 40 -17.64 -14.09 17.80
N ASN A 41 -18.01 -12.90 18.28
CA ASN A 41 -17.50 -11.63 17.76
C ASN A 41 -15.99 -11.47 18.00
N VAL A 42 -15.48 -11.88 19.16
CA VAL A 42 -14.03 -11.88 19.45
C VAL A 42 -13.30 -12.85 18.52
N SER A 43 -13.88 -14.02 18.23
CA SER A 43 -13.32 -14.98 17.27
C SER A 43 -13.36 -14.49 15.82
N GLU A 44 -14.39 -13.74 15.42
CA GLU A 44 -14.43 -13.10 14.11
C GLU A 44 -13.41 -11.96 14.01
N LEU A 45 -13.31 -11.13 15.05
CA LEU A 45 -12.33 -10.04 15.11
C LEU A 45 -10.89 -10.56 15.07
N SER A 46 -10.60 -11.68 15.74
CA SER A 46 -9.27 -12.30 15.68
C SER A 46 -8.92 -12.88 14.31
N LYS A 47 -9.90 -13.09 13.44
CA LYS A 47 -9.70 -13.55 12.05
C LYS A 47 -9.58 -12.40 11.06
N MET A 48 -9.84 -11.15 11.48
CA MET A 48 -9.68 -9.98 10.63
C MET A 48 -8.19 -9.61 10.52
N PRO A 49 -7.74 -9.10 9.36
CA PRO A 49 -6.39 -8.54 9.22
C PRO A 49 -6.18 -7.40 10.21
N GLN A 50 -4.98 -7.31 10.81
CA GLN A 50 -4.65 -6.17 11.67
C GLN A 50 -4.77 -4.86 10.88
N ASN A 51 -5.24 -3.81 11.55
CA ASN A 51 -5.38 -2.49 10.95
C ASN A 51 -3.98 -1.89 10.74
N VAL A 52 -3.36 -2.18 9.60
CA VAL A 52 -2.00 -1.73 9.27
C VAL A 52 -2.03 -0.22 9.03
N SER A 53 -1.44 0.53 9.96
CA SER A 53 -1.45 1.99 9.95
C SER A 53 -0.35 2.58 9.07
N SER A 54 0.63 1.77 8.67
CA SER A 54 1.76 2.17 7.85
C SER A 54 2.23 1.07 6.89
N VAL A 55 2.93 1.47 5.82
CA VAL A 55 3.56 0.53 4.86
C VAL A 55 4.61 -0.35 5.56
N ALA A 56 5.29 0.20 6.58
CA ALA A 56 6.24 -0.53 7.41
C ALA A 56 5.55 -1.68 8.15
N GLU A 57 4.45 -1.37 8.82
CA GLU A 57 3.65 -2.34 9.57
C GLU A 57 3.04 -3.40 8.65
N ALA A 58 2.60 -3.01 7.44
CA ALA A 58 2.14 -3.95 6.44
C ALA A 58 3.24 -4.94 6.00
N MET A 59 4.45 -4.46 5.67
CA MET A 59 5.58 -5.32 5.33
C MET A 59 5.92 -6.27 6.48
N THR A 60 5.90 -5.78 7.72
CA THR A 60 6.14 -6.59 8.92
C THR A 60 5.11 -7.71 9.06
N VAL A 61 3.82 -7.40 8.91
CA VAL A 61 2.73 -8.38 9.05
C VAL A 61 2.77 -9.42 7.94
N PHE A 62 2.94 -9.00 6.68
CA PHE A 62 2.99 -9.92 5.54
C PHE A 62 4.17 -10.89 5.64
N PHE A 63 5.36 -10.38 5.93
CA PHE A 63 6.53 -11.24 6.03
C PHE A 63 6.52 -12.14 7.29
N ALA A 64 5.94 -11.67 8.39
CA ALA A 64 5.74 -12.51 9.57
C ALA A 64 4.79 -13.70 9.29
N ASP A 65 3.70 -13.48 8.54
CA ASP A 65 2.79 -14.54 8.11
C ASP A 65 3.48 -15.55 7.17
N GLU A 66 4.30 -15.06 6.22
CA GLU A 66 5.11 -15.88 5.31
C GLU A 66 6.09 -16.79 6.07
N LEU A 67 6.82 -16.22 7.05
CA LEU A 67 7.74 -16.96 7.90
C LEU A 67 7.03 -17.95 8.82
N GLN A 68 5.82 -17.63 9.30
CA GLN A 68 5.05 -18.53 10.14
C GLN A 68 4.56 -19.74 9.35
N LYS A 69 4.05 -19.52 8.13
CA LYS A 69 3.68 -20.60 7.20
C LYS A 69 4.86 -21.50 6.83
N SER A 70 6.05 -20.93 6.61
CA SER A 70 7.24 -21.72 6.29
C SER A 70 7.74 -22.53 7.50
N ALA A 71 7.58 -22.00 8.72
CA ALA A 71 7.96 -22.68 9.96
C ALA A 71 7.00 -23.81 10.38
N GLU A 72 5.70 -23.73 10.05
CA GLU A 72 4.68 -24.70 10.48
C GLU A 72 4.69 -26.02 9.67
N ASN A 73 5.33 -26.05 8.49
CA ASN A 73 5.29 -27.18 7.55
C ASN A 73 6.17 -28.41 7.90
N LYS A 74 6.74 -28.51 9.11
CA LYS A 74 7.61 -29.64 9.51
C LYS A 74 7.34 -30.23 10.91
N SER A 75 6.12 -30.14 11.44
CA SER A 75 5.82 -30.65 12.79
C SER A 75 5.53 -32.16 12.91
N THR A 76 5.76 -32.95 11.86
CA THR A 76 5.68 -34.43 11.92
C THR A 76 6.95 -35.11 12.43
N GLU A 77 7.90 -34.39 13.04
CA GLU A 77 8.97 -35.01 13.84
C GLU A 77 8.50 -35.21 15.29
N ASN A 78 8.59 -36.47 15.76
CA ASN A 78 8.25 -36.88 17.12
C ASN A 78 8.77 -35.89 18.19
N PHE A 79 7.85 -35.36 19.01
CA PHE A 79 8.14 -34.34 20.03
C PHE A 79 9.36 -34.70 20.89
N LEU A 80 10.34 -33.80 20.97
CA LEU A 80 11.60 -33.91 21.73
C LEU A 80 12.64 -34.89 21.19
N VAL A 81 12.32 -35.74 20.21
CA VAL A 81 13.26 -36.78 19.72
C VAL A 81 14.49 -36.17 19.06
N TYR A 82 14.32 -35.08 18.31
CA TYR A 82 15.46 -34.40 17.69
C TYR A 82 16.32 -33.71 18.74
N GLU A 83 15.69 -32.99 19.68
CA GLU A 83 16.37 -32.30 20.77
C GLU A 83 17.15 -33.28 21.67
N MET A 84 16.56 -34.44 22.00
CA MET A 84 17.23 -35.51 22.76
C MET A 84 18.46 -36.06 22.05
N ARG A 85 18.39 -36.29 20.72
CA ARG A 85 19.52 -36.77 19.93
C ARG A 85 20.70 -35.79 19.96
N VAL A 86 20.43 -34.51 19.71
CA VAL A 86 21.48 -33.48 19.70
C VAL A 86 22.11 -33.32 21.09
N LEU A 87 21.31 -33.42 22.15
CA LEU A 87 21.82 -33.44 23.52
C LEU A 87 22.73 -34.65 23.79
N GLU A 88 22.36 -35.85 23.34
CA GLU A 88 23.20 -37.06 23.49
C GLU A 88 24.55 -36.95 22.77
N GLU A 89 24.58 -36.33 21.59
CA GLU A 89 25.81 -36.07 20.84
C GLU A 89 26.72 -35.04 21.56
N ALA A 90 26.12 -34.04 22.22
CA ALA A 90 26.83 -32.99 22.95
C ALA A 90 27.33 -33.40 24.34
N LYS A 91 26.77 -34.46 24.95
CA LYS A 91 27.13 -34.98 26.29
C LYS A 91 28.62 -35.32 26.47
N ARG A 92 29.38 -35.49 25.37
CA ARG A 92 30.82 -35.86 25.43
C ARG A 92 31.73 -34.75 25.98
N ILE A 93 31.27 -33.50 26.05
CA ILE A 93 32.09 -32.31 26.35
C ILE A 93 31.66 -31.64 27.67
N GLU A 94 30.62 -32.13 28.35
CA GLU A 94 29.91 -31.34 29.38
C GLU A 94 30.10 -31.74 30.85
N LEU A 95 29.87 -30.75 31.70
CA LEU A 95 29.64 -30.90 33.13
C LEU A 95 28.19 -31.33 33.41
N PRO A 96 27.95 -32.24 34.38
CA PRO A 96 26.60 -32.62 34.79
C PRO A 96 25.74 -31.40 35.18
N ASN A 97 24.47 -31.40 34.76
CA ASN A 97 23.44 -30.38 35.04
C ASN A 97 23.54 -29.04 34.28
N PHE A 98 24.47 -28.90 33.33
CA PHE A 98 24.48 -27.75 32.43
C PHE A 98 23.85 -28.12 31.08
N LEU A 99 23.29 -27.11 30.40
CA LEU A 99 22.68 -27.29 29.09
C LEU A 99 23.75 -27.01 28.01
N PRO A 100 23.97 -27.92 27.04
CA PRO A 100 25.03 -27.76 26.07
C PRO A 100 24.72 -26.64 25.12
N HIS A 101 25.52 -25.59 25.24
CA HIS A 101 25.50 -24.49 24.30
C HIS A 101 25.72 -24.92 22.83
N PRO A 102 26.62 -25.88 22.51
CA PRO A 102 26.73 -26.42 21.15
C PRO A 102 25.44 -27.07 20.64
N ALA A 103 24.68 -27.74 21.52
CA ALA A 103 23.40 -28.36 21.14
C ALA A 103 22.34 -27.30 20.80
N PHE A 104 22.29 -26.22 21.58
CA PHE A 104 21.42 -25.08 21.29
C PHE A 104 21.75 -24.48 19.91
N LEU A 105 23.03 -24.22 19.65
CA LEU A 105 23.52 -23.66 18.39
C LEU A 105 23.15 -24.52 17.18
N VAL A 106 23.38 -25.83 17.26
CA VAL A 106 23.06 -26.76 16.15
C VAL A 106 21.57 -26.75 15.82
N ILE A 107 20.70 -26.76 16.84
CA ILE A 107 19.24 -26.72 16.64
C ILE A 107 18.83 -25.38 16.01
N LEU A 108 19.38 -24.27 16.51
CA LEU A 108 19.09 -22.93 16.01
C LEU A 108 19.53 -22.77 14.55
N GLN A 109 20.78 -23.13 14.23
CA GLN A 109 21.32 -23.06 12.88
C GLN A 109 20.50 -23.89 11.89
N LYS A 110 20.12 -25.12 12.26
CA LYS A 110 19.25 -25.96 11.43
C LYS A 110 17.91 -25.28 11.15
N LYS A 111 17.33 -24.56 12.11
CA LYS A 111 16.08 -23.81 11.91
C LYS A 111 16.27 -22.58 11.02
N VAL A 112 17.33 -21.80 11.22
CA VAL A 112 17.64 -20.65 10.35
C VAL A 112 17.88 -21.11 8.91
N GLU A 113 18.56 -22.24 8.71
CA GLU A 113 18.78 -22.84 7.38
C GLU A 113 17.47 -23.26 6.70
N GLN A 114 16.44 -23.64 7.45
CA GLN A 114 15.16 -24.00 6.86
C GLN A 114 14.40 -22.82 6.29
N ILE A 115 14.63 -21.62 6.82
CA ILE A 115 13.98 -20.38 6.39
C ILE A 115 14.89 -19.50 5.55
N SER A 116 16.13 -19.91 5.24
CA SER A 116 17.14 -19.05 4.60
C SER A 116 16.71 -18.53 3.22
N ASN A 117 15.90 -19.30 2.49
CA ASN A 117 15.37 -18.91 1.19
C ASN A 117 14.14 -17.99 1.29
N THR A 118 13.33 -18.08 2.35
CA THR A 118 12.07 -17.31 2.47
C THR A 118 12.26 -15.78 2.40
N PRO A 119 13.25 -15.17 3.09
CA PRO A 119 13.55 -13.75 2.93
C PRO A 119 13.94 -13.36 1.50
N ILE A 120 14.61 -14.26 0.77
CA ILE A 120 15.08 -14.04 -0.60
C ILE A 120 13.89 -14.09 -1.57
N ASP A 121 13.04 -15.10 -1.44
CA ASP A 121 11.84 -15.25 -2.28
C ASP A 121 10.88 -14.05 -2.10
N PHE A 122 10.62 -13.66 -0.85
CA PHE A 122 9.80 -12.47 -0.55
C PHE A 122 10.39 -11.19 -1.15
N MET A 123 11.71 -11.02 -1.05
CA MET A 123 12.42 -9.88 -1.62
C MET A 123 12.28 -9.85 -3.15
N GLU A 124 12.32 -11.00 -3.81
CA GLU A 124 12.10 -11.10 -5.25
C GLU A 124 10.70 -10.62 -5.64
N GLU A 125 9.67 -11.07 -4.94
CA GLU A 125 8.28 -10.66 -5.20
C GLU A 125 8.09 -9.14 -5.07
N VAL A 126 8.64 -8.55 -4.00
CA VAL A 126 8.55 -7.11 -3.75
C VAL A 126 9.26 -6.32 -4.85
N TRP A 127 10.47 -6.71 -5.25
CA TRP A 127 11.20 -6.03 -6.33
C TRP A 127 10.50 -6.17 -7.69
N ASN A 128 9.92 -7.32 -8.00
CA ASN A 128 9.15 -7.53 -9.24
C ASN A 128 7.90 -6.64 -9.27
N TYR A 129 7.23 -6.47 -8.13
CA TYR A 129 6.12 -5.53 -8.00
C TYR A 129 6.57 -4.09 -8.21
N ILE A 130 7.66 -3.67 -7.58
CA ILE A 130 8.23 -2.31 -7.76
C ILE A 130 8.58 -2.05 -9.22
N GLU A 131 9.25 -2.99 -9.89
CA GLU A 131 9.60 -2.87 -11.31
C GLU A 131 8.35 -2.65 -12.17
N THR A 132 7.31 -3.43 -11.90
CA THR A 132 6.03 -3.35 -12.63
C THR A 132 5.39 -1.98 -12.45
N VAL A 133 5.32 -1.48 -11.20
CA VAL A 133 4.74 -0.17 -10.89
C VAL A 133 5.51 0.94 -11.58
N VAL A 134 6.84 0.98 -11.40
CA VAL A 134 7.70 2.01 -11.98
C VAL A 134 7.60 1.98 -13.51
N THR A 135 7.72 0.80 -14.12
CA THR A 135 7.62 0.65 -15.58
C THR A 135 6.27 1.12 -16.11
N THR A 136 5.18 0.79 -15.42
CA THR A 136 3.82 1.18 -15.83
C THR A 136 3.63 2.70 -15.77
N VAL A 137 4.06 3.33 -14.66
CA VAL A 137 3.97 4.78 -14.48
C VAL A 137 4.74 5.50 -15.57
N PHE A 138 6.00 5.14 -15.80
CA PHE A 138 6.82 5.78 -16.82
C PHE A 138 6.33 5.50 -18.24
N THR A 139 5.87 4.28 -18.52
CA THR A 139 5.27 3.95 -19.81
C THR A 139 4.12 4.89 -20.13
N LYS A 140 3.20 5.09 -19.18
CA LYS A 140 2.04 5.97 -19.32
C LYS A 140 2.43 7.44 -19.58
N HIS A 141 3.46 7.93 -18.91
CA HIS A 141 3.92 9.31 -19.08
C HIS A 141 4.71 9.53 -20.39
N CYS A 142 5.33 8.48 -20.94
CA CYS A 142 6.16 8.56 -22.13
C CYS A 142 5.51 8.01 -23.42
N GLU A 143 4.23 7.60 -23.41
CA GLU A 143 3.55 6.97 -24.56
C GLU A 143 3.61 7.79 -25.86
N ASN A 144 3.64 9.11 -25.74
CA ASN A 144 3.70 10.01 -26.89
C ASN A 144 5.10 10.13 -27.51
N TYR A 145 6.14 9.64 -26.84
CA TYR A 145 7.56 9.79 -27.20
C TYR A 145 8.25 8.42 -27.19
N PRO A 146 8.16 7.63 -28.28
CA PRO A 146 8.61 6.24 -28.31
C PRO A 146 10.11 6.05 -28.00
N GLN A 147 10.95 7.00 -28.43
CA GLN A 147 12.39 6.98 -28.18
C GLN A 147 12.70 7.23 -26.70
N LEU A 148 12.07 8.25 -26.10
CA LEU A 148 12.15 8.52 -24.66
C LEU A 148 11.65 7.32 -23.85
N GLN A 149 10.49 6.78 -24.19
CA GLN A 149 9.92 5.60 -23.54
C GLN A 149 10.90 4.41 -23.53
N SER A 150 11.51 4.13 -24.69
CA SER A 150 12.45 3.02 -24.83
C SER A 150 13.71 3.22 -23.98
N ALA A 151 14.25 4.43 -23.95
CA ALA A 151 15.42 4.75 -23.13
C ALA A 151 15.10 4.71 -21.63
N THR A 152 14.00 5.31 -21.21
CA THR A 152 13.55 5.28 -19.82
C THR A 152 13.28 3.86 -19.34
N ARG A 153 12.67 3.00 -20.18
CA ARG A 153 12.47 1.58 -19.86
C ARG A 153 13.79 0.85 -19.61
N ARG A 154 14.81 1.07 -20.44
CA ARG A 154 16.15 0.48 -20.23
C ARG A 154 16.81 0.99 -18.95
N ALA A 155 16.73 2.29 -18.69
CA ALA A 155 17.26 2.89 -17.47
C ALA A 155 16.62 2.28 -16.21
N ILE A 156 15.29 2.18 -16.20
CA ILE A 156 14.53 1.57 -15.09
C ILE A 156 14.96 0.14 -14.88
N HIS A 157 14.98 -0.68 -15.93
CA HIS A 157 15.37 -2.09 -15.82
C HIS A 157 16.82 -2.24 -15.30
N SER A 158 17.77 -1.48 -15.86
CA SER A 158 19.16 -1.46 -15.38
C SER A 158 19.25 -1.07 -13.90
N LEU A 159 18.54 -0.02 -13.48
CA LEU A 159 18.56 0.45 -12.11
C LEU A 159 17.94 -0.54 -11.13
N VAL A 160 16.77 -1.07 -11.47
CA VAL A 160 16.06 -2.03 -10.62
C VAL A 160 16.90 -3.28 -10.45
N GLU A 161 17.48 -3.83 -11.52
CA GLU A 161 18.38 -4.99 -11.43
C GLU A 161 19.60 -4.72 -10.53
N LYS A 162 20.25 -3.56 -10.67
CA LYS A 162 21.37 -3.16 -9.80
C LYS A 162 20.97 -3.04 -8.33
N MET A 163 19.79 -2.48 -8.06
CA MET A 163 19.30 -2.28 -6.68
C MET A 163 18.80 -3.59 -6.06
N LYS A 164 18.15 -4.44 -6.86
CA LYS A 164 17.68 -5.79 -6.50
C LYS A 164 18.87 -6.69 -6.12
N ALA A 165 19.93 -6.70 -6.92
CA ALA A 165 21.14 -7.47 -6.62
C ALA A 165 21.79 -7.06 -5.28
N LYS A 166 22.01 -5.76 -5.06
CA LYS A 166 22.54 -5.25 -3.78
C LYS A 166 21.65 -5.59 -2.59
N SER A 167 20.34 -5.63 -2.82
CA SER A 167 19.36 -5.97 -1.79
C SER A 167 19.48 -7.44 -1.40
N PHE A 168 19.62 -8.34 -2.37
CA PHE A 168 19.86 -9.76 -2.11
C PHE A 168 21.16 -10.01 -1.37
N ASP A 169 22.26 -9.38 -1.78
CA ASP A 169 23.56 -9.53 -1.08
C ASP A 169 23.41 -9.17 0.41
N ARG A 170 22.72 -8.06 0.70
CA ARG A 170 22.53 -7.59 2.07
C ARG A 170 21.61 -8.49 2.90
N VAL A 171 20.54 -9.01 2.30
CA VAL A 171 19.62 -9.95 2.97
C VAL A 171 20.32 -11.27 3.25
N MET A 172 21.13 -11.76 2.31
CA MET A 172 21.93 -12.96 2.49
C MET A 172 22.92 -12.80 3.64
N GLU A 173 23.68 -11.69 3.68
CA GLU A 173 24.55 -11.36 4.81
C GLU A 173 23.78 -11.36 6.14
N PHE A 174 22.58 -10.80 6.17
CA PHE A 174 21.75 -10.76 7.37
C PHE A 174 21.36 -12.15 7.87
N VAL A 175 20.89 -13.01 6.95
CA VAL A 175 20.53 -14.40 7.27
C VAL A 175 21.76 -15.17 7.77
N GLU A 176 22.92 -14.99 7.15
CA GLU A 176 24.17 -15.63 7.57
C GLU A 176 24.65 -15.13 8.94
N MET A 177 24.49 -13.84 9.25
CA MET A 177 24.80 -13.32 10.59
C MET A 177 23.91 -13.94 11.67
N GLU A 178 22.65 -14.24 11.38
CA GLU A 178 21.74 -14.91 12.32
C GLU A 178 22.12 -16.39 12.54
N LYS A 179 22.82 -17.04 11.59
CA LYS A 179 23.39 -18.39 11.79
C LYS A 179 24.58 -18.40 12.76
N LEU A 180 25.29 -17.28 12.87
CA LEU A 180 26.49 -17.14 13.69
C LEU A 180 26.21 -16.58 15.09
N THR A 181 25.00 -16.08 15.36
CA THR A 181 24.67 -15.36 16.59
C THR A 181 23.63 -16.09 17.43
N ASP A 182 23.92 -16.24 18.72
CA ASP A 182 23.09 -16.89 19.74
C ASP A 182 22.76 -15.98 20.93
N TYR A 183 23.07 -14.69 20.79
CA TYR A 183 22.95 -13.73 21.87
C TYR A 183 21.63 -12.95 21.83
N THR A 184 20.98 -12.87 22.98
CA THR A 184 19.84 -11.98 23.20
C THR A 184 19.81 -11.43 24.62
N CYS A 185 19.61 -10.11 24.74
CA CYS A 185 19.23 -9.45 25.98
C CYS A 185 17.76 -9.03 25.99
N SER A 186 16.92 -9.61 25.11
CA SER A 186 15.52 -9.23 25.05
C SER A 186 14.81 -9.59 26.37
N PRO A 187 14.15 -8.63 27.03
CA PRO A 187 13.31 -8.92 28.20
C PRO A 187 12.18 -9.89 27.87
N GLU A 188 11.68 -9.84 26.63
CA GLU A 188 10.61 -10.69 26.10
C GLU A 188 11.05 -12.17 26.13
N TYR A 189 12.29 -12.46 25.70
CA TYR A 189 12.88 -13.79 25.77
C TYR A 189 12.91 -14.33 27.20
N MET A 190 13.40 -13.53 28.16
CA MET A 190 13.47 -13.94 29.56
C MET A 190 12.08 -14.18 30.16
N SER A 191 11.09 -13.36 29.80
CA SER A 191 9.71 -13.51 30.29
C SER A 191 9.03 -14.76 29.73
N ASP A 192 9.17 -15.02 28.42
CA ASP A 192 8.63 -16.21 27.77
C ASP A 192 9.33 -17.45 28.33
N TRP A 193 10.65 -17.42 28.46
CA TRP A 193 11.45 -18.48 29.07
C TRP A 193 10.96 -18.85 30.47
N ILE A 194 10.87 -17.85 31.37
CA ILE A 194 10.45 -18.05 32.76
C ILE A 194 8.97 -18.47 32.85
N GLY A 195 8.14 -17.99 31.93
CA GLY A 195 6.73 -18.38 31.83
C GLY A 195 6.55 -19.89 31.59
N HIS A 196 7.32 -20.46 30.66
CA HIS A 196 7.25 -21.89 30.33
C HIS A 196 7.76 -22.79 31.46
N LEU A 197 8.70 -22.33 32.30
CA LEU A 197 9.22 -23.09 33.43
C LEU A 197 8.23 -23.25 34.60
N ARG A 198 7.20 -22.39 34.70
CA ARG A 198 6.24 -22.39 35.81
C ARG A 198 5.22 -23.56 35.76
N GLY A 199 5.22 -24.37 34.70
CA GLY A 199 4.24 -25.45 34.45
C GLY A 199 4.79 -26.89 34.45
N LEU A 200 6.03 -27.12 34.89
CA LEU A 200 6.72 -28.41 34.72
C LEU A 200 6.38 -29.49 35.77
N PRO A 201 6.11 -30.76 35.37
CA PRO A 201 6.17 -31.94 36.24
C PRO A 201 7.61 -32.51 36.32
N ASN A 202 8.01 -32.97 37.52
CA ASN A 202 9.33 -33.49 37.88
C ASN A 202 9.74 -34.79 37.12
N VAL A 203 10.38 -34.69 35.94
CA VAL A 203 11.02 -35.85 35.26
C VAL A 203 12.36 -35.44 34.63
N ARG A 204 13.44 -35.86 35.28
CA ARG A 204 14.82 -35.32 35.17
C ARG A 204 15.54 -35.41 33.81
N GLU A 205 15.18 -36.32 32.92
CA GLU A 205 15.86 -36.47 31.61
C GLU A 205 15.05 -35.84 30.46
N GLN A 206 13.72 -35.77 30.59
CA GLN A 206 12.88 -34.95 29.72
C GLN A 206 13.01 -33.45 30.03
N GLU A 207 13.44 -33.10 31.25
CA GLU A 207 13.69 -31.73 31.68
C GLU A 207 14.71 -31.01 30.79
N GLN A 208 15.87 -31.58 30.46
CA GLN A 208 16.89 -30.89 29.63
C GLN A 208 16.44 -30.70 28.18
N ALA A 209 15.82 -31.72 27.58
CA ALA A 209 15.30 -31.62 26.22
C ALA A 209 14.13 -30.61 26.14
N PHE A 210 13.26 -30.60 27.16
CA PHE A 210 12.17 -29.64 27.26
C PHE A 210 12.68 -28.22 27.54
N ASP A 211 13.65 -28.06 28.45
CA ASP A 211 14.36 -26.81 28.73
C ASP A 211 14.96 -26.27 27.41
N MET A 212 15.73 -27.10 26.69
CA MET A 212 16.27 -26.74 25.37
C MET A 212 15.18 -26.30 24.40
N LYS A 213 14.10 -27.07 24.29
CA LYS A 213 12.98 -26.77 23.38
C LYS A 213 12.30 -25.45 23.71
N MET A 214 12.13 -25.14 24.99
CA MET A 214 11.54 -23.88 25.42
C MET A 214 12.48 -22.69 25.16
N ARG A 215 13.81 -22.85 25.33
CA ARG A 215 14.80 -21.79 25.01
C ARG A 215 14.78 -21.50 23.52
N ILE A 216 14.85 -22.55 22.72
CA ILE A 216 14.81 -22.45 21.26
C ILE A 216 13.50 -21.81 20.83
N THR A 217 12.36 -22.17 21.40
CA THR A 217 11.05 -21.56 21.05
C THR A 217 11.02 -20.07 21.37
N ALA A 218 11.46 -19.67 22.57
CA ALA A 218 11.50 -18.25 22.95
C ALA A 218 12.50 -17.46 22.10
N TYR A 219 13.69 -18.01 21.86
CA TYR A 219 14.72 -17.37 21.03
C TYR A 219 14.27 -17.26 19.57
N TRP A 220 13.59 -18.28 19.05
CA TRP A 220 13.08 -18.30 17.68
C TRP A 220 12.11 -17.14 17.41
N LYS A 221 11.26 -16.76 18.37
CA LYS A 221 10.40 -15.57 18.23
C LYS A 221 11.23 -14.29 18.04
N VAL A 222 12.35 -14.16 18.75
CA VAL A 222 13.26 -13.01 18.62
C VAL A 222 13.94 -13.00 17.25
N VAL A 223 14.40 -14.17 16.77
CA VAL A 223 15.00 -14.33 15.44
C VAL A 223 14.03 -13.89 14.35
N LEU A 224 12.79 -14.40 14.39
CA LEU A 224 11.75 -14.04 13.41
C LEU A 224 11.47 -12.53 13.44
N LYS A 225 11.31 -11.94 14.63
CA LYS A 225 11.09 -10.48 14.78
C LYS A 225 12.26 -9.68 14.19
N ARG A 226 13.51 -10.08 14.46
CA ARG A 226 14.70 -9.44 13.89
C ARG A 226 14.73 -9.55 12.37
N LEU A 227 14.49 -10.72 11.80
CA LEU A 227 14.41 -10.91 10.35
C LEU A 227 13.38 -9.98 9.73
N VAL A 228 12.19 -9.92 10.32
CA VAL A 228 11.10 -9.09 9.83
C VAL A 228 11.44 -7.60 9.89
N ASP A 229 11.92 -7.11 11.04
CA ASP A 229 12.27 -5.70 11.22
C ASP A 229 13.41 -5.29 10.27
N ASN A 230 14.44 -6.13 10.12
CA ASN A 230 15.57 -5.83 9.25
C ASN A 230 15.16 -5.82 7.77
N LEU A 231 14.35 -6.78 7.31
CA LEU A 231 13.85 -6.77 5.92
C LEU A 231 12.96 -5.55 5.66
N ALA A 232 12.04 -5.23 6.57
CA ALA A 232 11.15 -4.09 6.41
C ALA A 232 11.92 -2.77 6.33
N LEU A 233 12.90 -2.56 7.22
CA LEU A 233 13.76 -1.37 7.21
C LEU A 233 14.62 -1.31 5.95
N HIS A 234 15.19 -2.45 5.53
CA HIS A 234 16.01 -2.54 4.33
C HIS A 234 15.22 -2.18 3.07
N LEU A 235 14.03 -2.77 2.89
CA LEU A 235 13.12 -2.47 1.78
C LEU A 235 12.73 -1.00 1.75
N GLN A 236 12.29 -0.44 2.87
CA GLN A 236 11.91 0.97 2.95
C GLN A 236 13.04 1.90 2.54
N LEU A 237 14.25 1.64 3.03
CA LEU A 237 15.42 2.44 2.69
C LEU A 237 15.78 2.31 1.21
N HIS A 238 15.79 1.09 0.67
CA HIS A 238 16.15 0.84 -0.72
C HIS A 238 15.13 1.42 -1.70
N VAL A 239 13.83 1.28 -1.42
CA VAL A 239 12.76 1.88 -2.23
C VAL A 239 12.84 3.41 -2.20
N ARG A 240 13.07 4.00 -1.02
CA ARG A 240 13.24 5.46 -0.92
C ARG A 240 14.46 5.93 -1.71
N ASN A 241 15.60 5.27 -1.56
CA ASN A 241 16.81 5.63 -2.30
C ASN A 241 16.66 5.41 -3.80
N LEU A 242 15.95 4.36 -4.23
CA LEU A 242 15.64 4.12 -5.64
C LEU A 242 14.96 5.37 -6.23
N VAL A 243 13.86 5.82 -5.62
CA VAL A 243 13.05 6.94 -6.13
C VAL A 243 13.77 8.28 -5.95
N ASP A 244 14.26 8.58 -4.76
CA ASP A 244 14.75 9.93 -4.42
C ASP A 244 16.18 10.20 -4.87
N ARG A 245 17.01 9.15 -5.03
CA ARG A 245 18.46 9.32 -5.24
C ARG A 245 19.00 8.69 -6.51
N HIS A 246 18.37 7.63 -7.03
CA HIS A 246 18.95 6.86 -8.14
C HIS A 246 18.16 6.94 -9.44
N MET A 247 16.85 7.15 -9.38
CA MET A 247 15.99 7.15 -10.56
C MET A 247 16.33 8.28 -11.54
N GLU A 248 16.41 9.53 -11.05
CA GLU A 248 16.79 10.68 -11.86
C GLU A 248 18.18 10.55 -12.50
N PRO A 249 19.28 10.28 -11.75
CA PRO A 249 20.59 10.19 -12.36
C PRO A 249 20.73 9.01 -13.31
N GLU A 250 20.11 7.85 -13.05
CA GLU A 250 20.17 6.73 -14.00
C GLU A 250 19.45 7.08 -15.30
N ILE A 251 18.26 7.70 -15.22
CA ILE A 251 17.53 8.13 -16.41
C ILE A 251 18.38 9.14 -17.18
N VAL A 252 18.89 10.19 -16.53
CA VAL A 252 19.73 11.21 -17.19
C VAL A 252 20.97 10.58 -17.82
N ASN A 253 21.64 9.66 -17.14
CA ASN A 253 22.81 8.98 -17.67
C ASN A 253 22.47 8.11 -18.89
N GLU A 254 21.35 7.39 -18.89
CA GLU A 254 20.91 6.61 -20.06
C GLU A 254 20.51 7.52 -21.24
N LEU A 255 19.83 8.64 -20.95
CA LEU A 255 19.46 9.65 -21.95
C LEU A 255 20.72 10.24 -22.62
N MET A 256 21.77 10.49 -21.83
CA MET A 256 23.03 11.06 -22.30
C MET A 256 24.00 10.03 -22.89
N GLY A 257 23.90 8.76 -22.45
CA GLY A 257 24.81 7.67 -22.78
C GLY A 257 24.40 6.84 -24.00
N SER A 258 23.13 6.88 -24.43
CA SER A 258 22.70 6.11 -25.61
C SER A 258 23.28 6.66 -26.92
N GLN A 259 24.18 5.87 -27.54
CA GLN A 259 24.69 5.85 -28.94
C GLN A 259 24.65 7.10 -29.85
N GLY A 260 24.60 8.31 -29.32
CA GLY A 260 24.32 9.48 -30.13
C GLY A 260 24.40 10.79 -29.37
N GLY A 261 25.29 10.90 -28.38
CA GLY A 261 25.64 12.11 -27.63
C GLY A 261 26.20 13.27 -28.47
N GLY A 262 25.85 13.31 -29.76
CA GLY A 262 25.96 14.48 -30.60
C GLY A 262 24.84 15.48 -30.33
N PRO A 263 24.98 16.70 -30.86
CA PRO A 263 23.96 17.74 -30.76
C PRO A 263 22.60 17.22 -31.26
N GLY A 264 21.56 17.33 -30.43
CA GLY A 264 20.19 16.92 -30.80
C GLY A 264 19.76 15.51 -30.36
N ALA A 265 20.54 14.78 -29.55
CA ALA A 265 20.10 13.51 -28.96
C ALA A 265 18.76 13.65 -28.22
N ILE A 266 18.67 14.61 -27.31
CA ILE A 266 17.46 14.94 -26.56
C ILE A 266 16.31 15.28 -27.51
N GLN A 267 16.59 16.00 -28.59
CA GLN A 267 15.57 16.40 -29.57
C GLN A 267 14.99 15.19 -30.32
N ARG A 268 15.83 14.23 -30.71
CA ARG A 268 15.37 12.97 -31.32
C ARG A 268 14.53 12.15 -30.34
N MET A 269 14.90 12.15 -29.05
CA MET A 269 14.15 11.42 -28.03
C MET A 269 12.76 12.00 -27.75
N LEU A 270 12.60 13.31 -27.97
CA LEU A 270 11.34 14.04 -27.88
C LEU A 270 10.55 14.05 -29.20
N GLU A 271 10.90 13.20 -30.17
CA GLU A 271 10.08 13.00 -31.36
C GLU A 271 8.74 12.33 -31.00
N GLU A 272 7.66 12.99 -31.39
CA GLU A 272 6.30 12.52 -31.13
C GLU A 272 5.95 11.30 -31.97
N SER A 273 5.05 10.46 -31.43
CA SER A 273 4.47 9.37 -32.20
C SER A 273 3.73 9.91 -33.46
N PRO A 274 3.79 9.20 -34.60
CA PRO A 274 3.15 9.67 -35.83
C PRO A 274 1.64 9.93 -35.70
N SER A 275 0.96 9.19 -34.82
CA SER A 275 -0.47 9.38 -34.53
C SER A 275 -0.73 10.69 -33.79
N THR A 276 0.05 10.99 -32.75
CA THR A 276 -0.04 12.23 -31.96
C THR A 276 0.34 13.44 -32.81
N ALA A 277 1.42 13.34 -33.61
CA ALA A 277 1.83 14.39 -34.54
C ALA A 277 0.74 14.71 -35.58
N LYS A 278 0.13 13.69 -36.19
CA LYS A 278 -0.98 13.85 -37.14
C LYS A 278 -2.23 14.46 -36.49
N LYS A 279 -2.55 14.06 -35.26
CA LYS A 279 -3.68 14.63 -34.50
C LYS A 279 -3.44 16.11 -34.20
N ARG A 280 -2.22 16.47 -33.78
CA ARG A 280 -1.81 17.87 -33.55
C ARG A 280 -1.92 18.71 -34.81
N GLU A 281 -1.43 18.20 -35.94
CA GLU A 281 -1.52 18.88 -37.23
C GLU A 281 -2.97 19.17 -37.63
N ARG A 282 -3.86 18.16 -37.52
CA ARG A 282 -5.30 18.31 -37.82
C ARG A 282 -5.96 19.36 -36.95
N LEU A 283 -5.70 19.33 -35.64
CA LEU A 283 -6.25 20.31 -34.70
C LEU A 283 -5.75 21.72 -35.01
N ASN A 284 -4.47 21.89 -35.29
CA ASN A 284 -3.91 23.20 -35.65
C ASN A 284 -4.53 23.77 -36.94
N LYS A 285 -4.75 22.92 -37.96
CA LYS A 285 -5.47 23.33 -39.19
C LYS A 285 -6.90 23.78 -38.87
N SER A 286 -7.63 23.02 -38.05
CA SER A 286 -9.00 23.37 -37.64
C SER A 286 -9.05 24.67 -36.84
N ILE A 287 -8.16 24.85 -35.86
CA ILE A 287 -8.06 26.07 -35.05
C ILE A 287 -7.78 27.28 -35.94
N LYS A 288 -6.89 27.16 -36.92
CA LYS A 288 -6.59 28.23 -37.88
C LYS A 288 -7.85 28.64 -38.65
N LEU A 289 -8.55 27.67 -39.24
CA LEU A 289 -9.80 27.92 -39.98
C LEU A 289 -10.89 28.56 -39.11
N LEU A 290 -11.03 28.13 -37.85
CA LEU A 290 -11.98 28.70 -36.91
C LEU A 290 -11.63 30.15 -36.53
N LYS A 291 -10.34 30.46 -36.38
CA LYS A 291 -9.88 31.84 -36.14
C LYS A 291 -10.17 32.74 -37.34
N ASP A 292 -9.86 32.28 -38.54
CA ASP A 292 -10.11 33.02 -39.78
C ASP A 292 -11.63 33.26 -39.96
N SER A 293 -12.45 32.24 -39.70
CA SER A 293 -13.92 32.35 -39.78
C SER A 293 -14.48 33.31 -38.73
N LYS A 294 -13.96 33.29 -37.50
CA LYS A 294 -14.36 34.20 -36.43
C LYS A 294 -14.11 35.67 -36.82
N GLU A 295 -12.97 35.95 -37.43
CA GLU A 295 -12.61 37.29 -37.90
C GLU A 295 -13.58 37.78 -38.99
N VAL A 296 -13.88 36.93 -39.98
CA VAL A 296 -14.86 37.25 -41.04
C VAL A 296 -16.24 37.55 -40.45
N VAL A 297 -16.71 36.76 -39.47
CA VAL A 297 -17.99 37.00 -38.80
C VAL A 297 -17.98 38.32 -38.03
N ALA A 298 -16.89 38.66 -37.33
CA ALA A 298 -16.76 39.94 -36.65
C ALA A 298 -16.88 41.13 -37.62
N GLN A 299 -16.20 41.05 -38.77
CA GLN A 299 -16.30 42.08 -39.82
C GLN A 299 -17.71 42.24 -40.39
N ILE A 300 -18.46 41.14 -40.55
CA ILE A 300 -19.86 41.19 -40.98
C ILE A 300 -20.73 41.85 -39.90
N MET A 301 -20.54 41.49 -38.62
CA MET A 301 -21.27 42.08 -37.51
C MET A 301 -21.04 43.59 -37.39
N ASP A 302 -19.79 44.04 -37.53
CA ASP A 302 -19.45 45.47 -37.51
C ASP A 302 -20.12 46.23 -38.66
N ARG A 303 -20.16 45.65 -39.87
CA ARG A 303 -20.88 46.22 -41.01
C ARG A 303 -22.39 46.31 -40.77
N ILE A 304 -23.01 45.28 -40.20
CA ILE A 304 -24.43 45.31 -39.85
C ILE A 304 -24.71 46.39 -38.80
N ALA A 305 -23.85 46.52 -37.78
CA ALA A 305 -23.98 47.56 -36.76
C ALA A 305 -23.87 48.98 -37.37
N LEU A 306 -22.99 49.19 -38.35
CA LEU A 306 -22.90 50.44 -39.10
C LEU A 306 -24.18 50.74 -39.90
N ILE A 307 -24.75 49.73 -40.58
CA ILE A 307 -26.00 49.88 -41.34
C ILE A 307 -27.15 50.26 -40.41
N ILE A 308 -27.32 49.55 -39.29
CA ILE A 308 -28.37 49.83 -38.29
C ILE A 308 -28.22 51.26 -37.75
N LYS A 309 -27.01 51.73 -37.46
CA LYS A 309 -26.76 53.11 -37.01
C LYS A 309 -27.07 54.17 -38.07
N ALA A 310 -26.89 53.86 -39.37
CA ALA A 310 -27.15 54.78 -40.48
C ALA A 310 -28.63 54.84 -40.88
N GLN A 311 -29.43 53.83 -40.53
CA GLN A 311 -30.84 53.69 -40.92
C GLN A 311 -31.75 54.86 -40.50
N PRO A 312 -31.65 55.43 -39.28
CA PRO A 312 -32.42 56.61 -38.89
C PRO A 312 -32.04 57.87 -39.67
N LEU A 313 -30.75 58.05 -39.99
CA LEU A 313 -30.26 59.18 -40.77
C LEU A 313 -30.81 59.13 -42.19
N PHE A 314 -30.85 57.94 -42.79
CA PHE A 314 -31.41 57.74 -44.12
C PHE A 314 -32.92 58.02 -44.17
N LEU A 315 -33.68 57.53 -43.17
CA LEU A 315 -35.11 57.81 -43.05
C LEU A 315 -35.37 59.31 -42.84
N SER A 316 -34.55 60.01 -42.05
CA SER A 316 -34.68 61.46 -41.84
C SER A 316 -34.42 62.27 -43.12
N LEU A 317 -33.44 61.87 -43.94
CA LEU A 317 -33.14 62.52 -45.23
C LEU A 317 -34.24 62.30 -46.27
N VAL A 318 -34.80 61.09 -46.32
CA VAL A 318 -35.91 60.77 -47.24
C VAL A 318 -37.17 61.54 -46.83
N SER A 319 -37.48 61.61 -45.53
CA SER A 319 -38.61 62.38 -45.02
C SER A 319 -38.46 63.88 -45.31
N ARG A 320 -37.24 64.42 -45.19
CA ARG A 320 -36.94 65.84 -45.50
C ARG A 320 -37.07 66.16 -47.00
N ARG A 321 -36.62 65.26 -47.89
CA ARG A 321 -36.80 65.39 -49.34
C ARG A 321 -38.25 65.30 -49.78
N SER A 322 -39.06 64.44 -49.16
CA SER A 322 -40.50 64.39 -49.43
C SER A 322 -41.20 65.70 -49.04
N LEU A 323 -40.84 66.28 -47.89
CA LEU A 323 -41.37 67.60 -47.47
C LEU A 323 -40.94 68.74 -48.40
N GLU A 324 -39.71 68.74 -48.89
CA GLU A 324 -39.22 69.74 -49.85
C GLU A 324 -39.90 69.61 -51.23
N ALA A 325 -40.22 68.39 -51.67
CA ALA A 325 -40.94 68.15 -52.92
C ALA A 325 -42.42 68.55 -52.84
N GLU A 326 -43.07 68.36 -51.68
CA GLU A 326 -44.45 68.83 -51.44
C GLU A 326 -44.52 70.37 -51.37
N ALA A 327 -43.54 71.01 -50.72
CA ALA A 327 -43.46 72.47 -50.66
C ALA A 327 -43.23 73.13 -52.03
N GLN A 328 -42.47 72.49 -52.93
CA GLN A 328 -42.30 72.98 -54.31
C GLN A 328 -43.55 72.79 -55.18
N SER A 329 -44.44 71.84 -54.84
CA SER A 329 -45.72 71.66 -55.53
C SER A 329 -46.81 72.63 -55.08
N SER A 330 -46.79 73.09 -53.82
CA SER A 330 -47.76 74.08 -53.33
C SER A 330 -47.43 75.52 -53.73
N ASP A 331 -46.16 75.84 -53.97
CA ASP A 331 -45.74 77.18 -54.39
C ASP A 331 -46.08 77.47 -55.87
N SER A 332 -46.20 76.42 -56.71
CA SER A 332 -46.65 76.54 -58.10
C SER A 332 -48.14 76.82 -58.28
N ASP A 333 -48.97 76.63 -57.25
CA ASP A 333 -50.42 76.88 -57.29
C ASP A 333 -50.82 78.25 -56.71
N GLN A 334 -49.87 79.05 -56.19
CA GLN A 334 -50.13 80.39 -55.63
C GLN A 334 -49.74 81.58 -56.55
N GLU A 335 -49.19 81.34 -57.74
CA GLU A 335 -48.83 82.39 -58.71
C GLU A 335 -49.91 82.64 -59.79
N MET A 336 -51.14 82.16 -59.60
CA MET A 336 -52.25 82.31 -60.56
C MET A 336 -53.54 82.87 -59.93
N THR A 337 -53.44 83.96 -59.20
CA THR A 337 -54.51 84.93 -58.91
C THR A 337 -53.88 86.28 -58.62
#